data_AF-A0A4Q2XMU4-F1
#
_entry.id   AF-A0A4Q2XMU4-F1
#
_cell.length_a   1.000
_cell.length_b   1.000
_cell.length_c   1.000
_cell.angle_alpha   90.00
_cell.angle_beta   90.00
_cell.angle_gamma   90.00
#
_symmetry.space_group_name_H-M   'P 1'
#
loop_
_entity.id
_entity.type
_entity.pdbx_description
1 polymer ?
#
loop_
_entity_poly.entity_id
_entity_poly.type
_entity_poly.pdbx_seq_one_letter_code
_entity_poly.pdbx_strand_id
1 'polypeptide(L)'
;MTEEAEAPPSLRKNGTLFLIALILLAGIGFGLSLDPSTAAMKGLDPAKVRVGLGIFACIAFLWLTEALPLAITALLVPVLGCCFGLMDVKNSL
;
A
#
# COMPACT_ATOMS: atom_id res chain seq x y z
N MET A 1 0.01 39.83 8.98
CA MET A 1 -1.05 38.84 8.70
C MET A 1 -0.78 38.33 7.29
N THR A 2 0.02 37.30 7.10
CA THR A 2 -0.25 35.92 7.51
C THR A 2 0.98 35.22 8.08
N GLU A 3 0.77 34.50 9.18
CA GLU A 3 1.73 33.58 9.76
C GLU A 3 1.83 32.35 8.85
N GLU A 4 2.87 32.31 8.02
CA GLU A 4 3.34 31.07 7.40
C GLU A 4 3.90 30.21 8.54
N ALA A 5 3.04 29.41 9.16
CA ALA A 5 3.41 28.42 10.17
C ALA A 5 4.23 27.32 9.46
N GLU A 6 5.52 27.58 9.28
CA GLU A 6 6.48 26.62 8.76
C GLU A 6 6.59 25.44 9.76
N ALA A 7 5.87 24.37 9.43
CA ALA A 7 5.84 23.16 10.24
C ALA A 7 7.27 22.59 10.40
N PRO A 8 7.65 22.14 11.61
CA PRO A 8 9.01 21.72 11.91
C PRO A 8 9.47 20.58 10.98
N PRO A 9 10.73 20.62 10.50
CA PRO A 9 11.23 19.75 9.42
C PRO A 9 11.26 18.26 9.79
N SER A 10 11.24 17.90 11.08
CA SER A 10 11.28 16.52 11.55
C SER A 10 9.97 15.75 11.37
N LEU A 11 8.82 16.43 11.22
CA LEU A 11 7.52 15.78 11.04
C LEU A 11 7.18 15.53 9.55
N ARG A 12 7.88 16.22 8.63
CA ARG A 12 7.62 16.17 7.18
C ARG A 12 8.17 14.90 6.50
N LYS A 13 9.27 14.33 7.00
CA LYS A 13 9.97 13.20 6.35
C LYS A 13 9.12 11.93 6.30
N ASN A 14 8.48 11.56 7.42
CA ASN A 14 7.71 10.31 7.51
C ASN A 14 6.40 10.39 6.74
N GLY A 15 5.72 11.55 6.79
CA GLY A 15 4.51 11.79 5.99
C GLY A 15 4.79 11.71 4.48
N THR A 16 5.94 12.21 4.02
CA THR A 16 6.34 12.13 2.61
C THR A 16 6.56 10.68 2.17
N LEU A 17 7.23 9.86 3.00
CA LEU A 17 7.44 8.43 2.71
C LEU A 17 6.11 7.67 2.63
N PHE A 18 5.16 7.98 3.50
CA PHE A 18 3.82 7.41 3.45
C PHE A 18 3.08 7.77 2.15
N LEU A 19 3.15 9.02 1.71
CA LEU A 19 2.57 9.44 0.43
C LEU A 19 3.22 8.73 -0.76
N ILE A 20 4.54 8.57 -0.74
CA ILE A 20 5.26 7.79 -1.77
C ILE A 20 4.77 6.34 -1.79
N ALA A 21 4.58 5.71 -0.62
CA ALA A 21 4.05 4.36 -0.53
C ALA A 21 2.63 4.24 -1.12
N LEU A 22 1.77 5.24 -0.89
CA LEU A 22 0.43 5.29 -1.49
C LEU A 22 0.46 5.51 -3.00
N ILE A 23 1.36 6.37 -3.49
CA ILE A 23 1.57 6.56 -4.93
C ILE A 23 2.06 5.25 -5.57
N LEU A 24 2.96 4.53 -4.88
CA LEU A 24 3.47 3.22 -5.33
C LEU A 24 2.36 2.16 -5.34
N LEU A 25 1.51 2.12 -4.30
CA LEU A 25 0.31 1.28 -4.24
C LEU A 25 -0.63 1.56 -5.42
N ALA A 26 -0.95 2.84 -5.68
CA ALA A 26 -1.83 3.23 -6.77
C ALA A 26 -1.21 2.93 -8.14
N GLY A 27 0.09 3.21 -8.31
CA GLY A 27 0.83 2.94 -9.54
C GLY A 27 0.83 1.46 -9.89
N ILE A 28 1.06 0.57 -8.92
CA ILE A 28 1.03 -0.89 -9.16
C ILE A 28 -0.42 -1.38 -9.27
N GLY A 29 -1.31 -0.94 -8.39
CA GLY A 29 -2.71 -1.34 -8.31
C GLY A 29 -3.55 -0.96 -9.53
N PHE A 30 -3.22 0.14 -10.22
CA PHE A 30 -3.94 0.63 -11.39
C PHE A 30 -3.12 0.58 -12.69
N GLY A 31 -1.79 0.74 -12.61
CA GLY A 31 -0.92 0.84 -13.80
C GLY A 31 -0.39 -0.50 -14.32
N LEU A 32 -0.40 -1.56 -13.52
CA LEU A 32 0.11 -2.86 -13.96
C LEU A 32 -0.92 -3.57 -14.86
N SER A 33 -0.60 -3.76 -16.14
CA SER A 33 -1.36 -4.67 -17.01
C SER A 33 -0.78 -6.07 -16.86
N LEU A 34 -1.50 -6.92 -16.14
CA LEU A 34 -1.16 -8.33 -16.02
C LEU A 34 -1.76 -9.07 -17.21
N ASP A 35 -0.90 -9.66 -18.04
CA ASP A 35 -1.36 -10.49 -19.15
C ASP A 35 -1.92 -11.82 -18.61
N PRO A 36 -3.24 -12.06 -18.74
CA PRO A 36 -3.87 -13.26 -18.21
C PRO A 36 -3.45 -14.54 -18.95
N SER A 37 -2.78 -14.42 -20.10
CA SER A 37 -2.29 -15.58 -20.87
C SER A 37 -0.98 -16.17 -20.33
N THR A 38 -0.40 -15.57 -19.30
CA THR A 38 0.83 -16.08 -18.67
C THR A 38 0.53 -17.35 -17.88
N ALA A 39 1.38 -18.38 -17.99
CA ALA A 39 1.23 -19.62 -17.23
C ALA A 39 1.14 -19.41 -15.71
N ALA A 40 1.76 -18.34 -15.19
CA ALA A 40 1.71 -17.93 -13.78
C ALA A 40 0.32 -17.41 -13.32
N MET A 41 -0.55 -16.99 -14.24
CA MET A 41 -1.89 -16.43 -13.94
C MET A 41 -3.01 -17.45 -14.06
N LYS A 42 -2.68 -18.72 -14.34
CA LYS A 42 -3.68 -19.77 -14.56
C LYS A 42 -4.54 -19.99 -13.31
N GLY A 43 -5.81 -19.64 -13.40
CA GLY A 43 -6.79 -19.81 -12.32
C GLY A 43 -6.84 -18.67 -11.29
N LEU A 44 -6.09 -17.58 -11.51
CA LEU A 44 -6.09 -16.40 -10.65
C LEU A 44 -6.78 -15.22 -11.34
N ASP A 45 -7.48 -14.40 -10.55
CA ASP A 45 -8.09 -13.16 -11.03
C ASP A 45 -7.01 -12.07 -11.17
N PRO A 46 -6.71 -11.58 -12.39
CA PRO A 46 -5.68 -10.57 -12.60
C PRO A 46 -5.93 -9.27 -11.85
N ALA A 47 -7.19 -8.89 -11.59
CA ALA A 47 -7.48 -7.70 -10.81
C ALA A 47 -7.05 -7.88 -9.35
N LYS A 48 -7.36 -9.03 -8.75
CA LYS A 48 -6.99 -9.32 -7.35
C LYS A 48 -5.49 -9.47 -7.16
N VAL A 49 -4.81 -10.12 -8.11
CA VAL A 49 -3.34 -10.26 -8.08
C VAL A 49 -2.67 -8.90 -8.14
N ARG A 50 -3.12 -8.03 -9.03
CA ARG A 50 -2.57 -6.68 -9.17
C ARG A 50 -2.68 -5.86 -7.88
N VAL A 51 -3.86 -5.88 -7.26
CA VAL A 51 -4.10 -5.17 -6.01
C VAL A 51 -3.26 -5.79 -4.87
N GLY A 52 -3.23 -7.11 -4.76
CA GLY A 52 -2.43 -7.82 -3.76
C GLY A 52 -0.93 -7.49 -3.88
N LEU A 53 -0.40 -7.45 -5.11
CA LEU A 53 0.97 -7.07 -5.39
C LEU A 53 1.25 -5.60 -5.02
N GLY A 54 0.29 -4.70 -5.29
CA GLY A 54 0.37 -3.30 -4.88
C GLY A 54 0.44 -3.14 -3.36
N ILE A 55 -0.44 -3.83 -2.63
CA ILE A 55 -0.44 -3.83 -1.15
C ILE A 55 0.89 -4.39 -0.63
N PHE A 56 1.35 -5.52 -1.18
CA PHE A 56 2.61 -6.13 -0.79
C PHE A 56 3.79 -5.16 -0.96
N ALA A 57 3.91 -4.51 -2.12
CA ALA A 57 5.00 -3.57 -2.38
C ALA A 57 4.91 -2.31 -1.50
N CYS A 58 3.70 -1.81 -1.23
CA CYS A 58 3.46 -0.70 -0.31
C CYS A 58 3.92 -1.03 1.12
N ILE A 59 3.54 -2.19 1.63
CA ILE A 59 3.90 -2.63 2.98
C ILE A 59 5.40 -2.90 3.08
N ALA A 60 6.00 -3.54 2.07
CA ALA A 60 7.45 -3.76 2.02
C ALA A 60 8.23 -2.43 2.06
N PHE A 61 7.76 -1.42 1.32
CA PHE A 61 8.36 -0.09 1.35
C PHE A 61 8.23 0.59 2.73
N LEU A 62 7.04 0.51 3.35
CA LEU A 62 6.81 1.08 4.68
C LEU A 62 7.61 0.37 5.78
N TRP A 63 7.84 -0.95 5.67
CA TRP A 63 8.72 -1.70 6.56
C TRP A 63 10.18 -1.31 6.41
N LEU A 64 10.69 -1.22 5.17
CA LEU A 64 12.09 -0.85 4.92
C LEU A 64 12.43 0.58 5.32
N THR A 65 11.47 1.49 5.17
CA THR A 65 11.67 2.91 5.48
C THR A 65 11.30 3.30 6.90
N GLU A 66 10.71 2.37 7.66
CA GLU A 66 10.17 2.58 9.02
C GLU A 66 9.33 3.87 9.13
N ALA A 67 8.63 4.25 8.05
CA ALA A 67 7.83 5.47 8.00
C ALA A 67 6.67 5.45 9.01
N LEU A 68 6.24 4.25 9.39
CA LEU A 68 5.26 3.95 10.44
C LEU A 68 5.83 2.86 11.36
N PRO A 69 5.45 2.81 12.65
CA PRO A 69 5.80 1.72 13.55
C PRO A 69 5.43 0.35 12.95
N LEU A 70 6.31 -0.65 13.09
CA LEU A 70 6.13 -2.00 12.54
C LEU A 70 4.78 -2.64 12.92
N ALA A 71 4.31 -2.39 14.13
CA ALA A 71 3.00 -2.86 14.59
C ALA A 71 1.83 -2.25 13.79
N ILE A 72 1.92 -0.95 13.46
CA ILE A 72 0.88 -0.25 12.70
C ILE A 72 0.87 -0.72 11.24
N THR A 73 2.05 -0.90 10.65
CA THR A 73 2.17 -1.45 9.28
C THR A 73 1.66 -2.88 9.18
N ALA A 74 1.86 -3.71 10.20
CA ALA A 74 1.31 -5.06 10.24
C ALA A 74 -0.24 -5.04 10.26
N LEU A 75 -0.86 -4.15 11.04
CA LEU A 75 -2.31 -3.97 11.05
C LEU A 75 -2.85 -3.36 9.75
N LEU A 76 -2.03 -2.64 9.01
CA LEU A 76 -2.43 -2.04 7.74
C LEU A 76 -2.66 -3.09 6.64
N VAL A 77 -1.95 -4.24 6.69
CA VAL A 77 -2.10 -5.34 5.71
C VAL A 77 -3.56 -5.84 5.62
N PRO A 78 -4.19 -6.32 6.72
CA PRO A 78 -5.56 -6.81 6.65
C PRO A 78 -6.59 -5.70 6.43
N VAL A 79 -6.33 -4.48 6.92
CA VAL A 79 -7.19 -3.32 6.67
C VAL A 79 -7.25 -3.01 5.18
N LEU A 80 -6.11 -2.95 4.49
CA LEU A 80 -6.07 -2.76 3.04
C LEU A 80 -6.70 -3.95 2.32
N GLY A 81 -6.44 -5.18 2.76
CA GLY A 81 -7.05 -6.40 2.22
C GLY A 81 -8.58 -6.35 2.23
N CYS A 82 -9.17 -5.89 3.33
CA CYS A 82 -10.62 -5.69 3.46
C CYS A 82 -11.13 -4.52 2.61
N CYS A 83 -10.46 -3.35 2.66
CA CYS A 83 -10.88 -2.17 1.90
C CYS A 83 -10.90 -2.41 0.39
N PHE A 84 -9.96 -3.20 -0.14
CA PHE A 84 -9.91 -3.55 -1.55
C PHE A 84 -10.73 -4.81 -1.90
N GLY A 85 -11.46 -5.40 -0.95
CA GLY A 85 -12.30 -6.58 -1.17
C GLY A 85 -11.53 -7.88 -1.46
N LEU A 86 -10.26 -7.94 -1.07
CA LEU A 86 -9.42 -9.14 -1.17
C LEU A 86 -9.72 -10.15 -0.06
N MET A 87 -10.14 -9.68 1.12
CA MET A 87 -10.41 -10.50 2.30
C MET A 87 -11.72 -10.03 2.96
N ASP A 88 -12.48 -10.95 3.57
CA ASP A 88 -13.60 -10.60 4.44
C ASP A 88 -13.06 -10.20 5.81
N VAL A 89 -13.70 -9.23 6.46
CA VAL A 89 -13.31 -8.70 7.79
C VAL A 89 -13.25 -9.80 8.84
N LYS A 90 -14.09 -10.84 8.69
CA LYS A 90 -14.12 -11.99 9.59
C LYS A 90 -12.91 -12.92 9.46
N ASN A 91 -12.23 -12.87 8.31
CA ASN A 91 -11.06 -13.70 7.99
C ASN A 91 -9.77 -12.89 7.87
N SER A 92 -9.78 -11.60 8.24
CA SER A 92 -8.65 -10.71 8.00
C SER A 92 -7.68 -10.57 9.17
N LEU A 93 -8.09 -10.89 10.41
CA LEU A 93 -7.28 -10.75 11.63
C LEU A 93 -6.87 -12.11 12.20
#